data_AF-A0A059WTU7-F1
#
_entry.id   AF-A0A059WTU7-F1
#
_cell.length_a   1.000
_cell.length_b   1.000
_cell.length_c   1.000
_cell.angle_alpha   90.00
_cell.angle_beta   90.00
_cell.angle_gamma   90.00
#
_symmetry.space_group_name_H-M   'P 1'
#
loop_
_entity.id
_entity.type
_entity.pdbx_description
1 polymer ?
#
loop_
_entity_poly.entity_id
_entity_poly.type
_entity_poly.pdbx_seq_one_letter_code
_entity_poly.pdbx_strand_id
1 'polypeptide(L)'
;MKDKHINEILESTPLADLSETELEDVRSHTTQCAACKRAYDAAHVSALLLRERAAETFEPTPFFQTRVLAALRERQAAQRSNVFGRMWQKTGALVASMAATVAMLAVLTFLSPGMQTAAPSQDLATASNSYSADEVLFNRNEATDDQLTDEQVLTTLYEPDEGAAK
;
A
#
# COMPACT_ATOMS: atom_id res chain seq x y z
N MET A 1 -17.29 36.60 -1.92
CA MET A 1 -17.52 35.30 -1.23
C MET A 1 -18.94 35.24 -0.65
N LYS A 2 -19.99 35.33 -1.49
CA LYS A 2 -21.36 35.56 -0.99
C LYS A 2 -22.08 34.32 -0.43
N ASP A 3 -21.60 33.11 -0.72
CA ASP A 3 -22.35 31.88 -0.41
C ASP A 3 -21.61 30.88 0.49
N LYS A 4 -20.38 31.18 0.93
CA LYS A 4 -19.68 30.33 1.90
C LYS A 4 -19.88 30.88 3.30
N HIS A 5 -20.76 30.24 4.06
CA HIS A 5 -20.85 30.44 5.50
C HIS A 5 -19.49 30.12 6.15
N ILE A 6 -19.11 30.89 7.17
CA ILE A 6 -17.84 30.69 7.89
C ILE A 6 -17.70 29.29 8.53
N ASN A 7 -18.78 28.51 8.57
CA ASN A 7 -18.78 27.14 9.09
C ASN A 7 -17.73 26.26 8.40
N GLU A 8 -17.55 26.40 7.08
CA GLU A 8 -16.54 25.61 6.36
C GLU A 8 -15.12 25.94 6.85
N ILE A 9 -14.85 27.22 7.14
CA ILE A 9 -13.58 27.70 7.68
C ILE A 9 -13.38 27.23 9.12
N LEU A 10 -14.43 27.31 9.96
CA LEU A 10 -14.39 26.89 11.36
C LEU A 10 -14.32 25.36 11.54
N GLU A 11 -14.78 24.58 10.57
CA GLU A 11 -14.69 23.12 10.57
C GLU A 11 -13.35 22.62 10.03
N SER A 12 -12.75 23.31 9.06
CA SER A 12 -11.46 22.92 8.48
C SER A 12 -10.26 23.34 9.33
N THR A 13 -10.37 24.48 10.02
CA THR A 13 -9.23 25.13 10.67
C THR A 13 -9.57 25.51 12.12
N PRO A 14 -8.76 25.09 13.10
CA PRO A 14 -8.93 25.53 14.48
C PRO A 14 -8.84 27.06 14.60
N LEU A 15 -9.64 27.67 15.48
CA LEU A 15 -9.60 29.13 15.71
C LEU A 15 -8.20 29.67 16.06
N ALA A 16 -7.36 28.83 16.68
CA ALA A 16 -6.00 29.20 17.07
C ALA A 16 -5.04 29.34 15.88
N ASP A 17 -5.37 28.69 14.76
CA ASP A 17 -4.50 28.59 13.57
C ASP A 17 -4.99 29.49 12.42
N LEU A 18 -6.06 30.25 12.62
CA LEU A 18 -6.56 31.22 11.63
C LEU A 18 -5.61 32.41 11.54
N SER A 19 -5.35 32.85 10.31
CA SER A 19 -4.61 34.09 10.07
C SER A 19 -5.41 35.31 10.54
N GLU A 20 -4.72 36.41 10.82
CA GLU A 20 -5.35 37.65 11.28
C GLU A 20 -6.37 38.20 10.28
N THR A 21 -6.08 38.07 8.98
CA THR A 21 -6.99 38.44 7.89
C THR A 21 -8.26 37.58 7.87
N GLU A 22 -8.14 36.27 8.11
CA GLU A 22 -9.30 35.37 8.17
C GLU A 22 -10.17 35.64 9.41
N LEU A 23 -9.54 36.02 10.53
CA LEU A 23 -10.27 36.42 11.72
C LEU A 23 -11.05 37.72 11.52
N GLU A 24 -10.50 38.69 10.79
CA GLU A 24 -11.22 39.91 10.41
C GLU A 24 -12.40 39.62 9.48
N ASP A 25 -12.20 38.75 8.49
CA ASP A 25 -13.27 38.31 7.58
C ASP A 25 -14.40 37.61 8.33
N VAL A 26 -14.06 36.68 9.24
CA VAL A 26 -15.04 36.00 10.09
C VAL A 26 -15.78 37.00 10.98
N ARG A 27 -15.07 37.92 11.64
CA ARG A 27 -15.69 38.95 12.49
C ARG A 27 -16.62 39.84 11.68
N SER A 28 -16.20 40.30 10.50
CA SER A 28 -17.04 41.13 9.62
C SER A 28 -18.31 40.38 9.21
N HIS A 29 -18.21 39.10 8.87
CA HIS A 29 -19.34 38.28 8.45
C HIS A 29 -20.33 37.98 9.61
N THR A 30 -19.82 37.73 10.82
CA THR A 30 -20.68 37.48 12.01
C THR A 30 -21.51 38.69 12.41
N THR A 31 -21.12 39.93 12.04
CA THR A 31 -21.97 41.11 12.26
C THR A 31 -23.24 41.10 11.41
N GLN A 32 -23.20 40.45 10.25
CA GLN A 32 -24.28 40.45 9.25
C GLN A 32 -25.09 39.15 9.27
N CYS A 33 -24.54 38.05 9.80
CA CYS A 33 -25.21 36.75 9.83
C CYS A 33 -25.31 36.18 11.26
N ALA A 34 -26.54 36.16 11.80
CA ALA A 34 -26.81 35.67 13.16
C ALA A 34 -26.52 34.17 13.35
N ALA A 35 -26.67 33.35 12.29
CA ALA A 35 -26.34 31.93 12.35
C ALA A 35 -24.83 31.72 12.50
N CYS A 36 -24.04 32.40 11.66
CA CYS A 36 -22.58 32.41 11.73
C CYS A 36 -22.08 32.94 13.07
N LYS A 37 -22.74 33.98 13.63
CA LYS A 37 -22.39 34.50 14.96
C LYS A 37 -22.50 33.43 16.04
N ARG A 38 -23.61 32.68 16.09
CA ARG A 38 -23.79 31.60 17.08
C ARG A 38 -22.75 30.49 16.91
N ALA A 39 -22.42 30.13 15.67
CA ALA A 39 -21.39 29.13 15.39
C ALA A 39 -20.01 29.59 15.87
N TYR A 40 -19.66 30.86 15.60
CA TYR A 40 -18.42 31.48 16.07
C TYR A 40 -18.35 31.54 17.60
N ASP A 41 -19.41 32.00 18.26
CA ASP A 41 -19.46 32.09 19.72
C ASP A 41 -19.31 30.71 20.37
N ALA A 42 -19.98 29.68 19.82
CA ALA A 42 -19.86 28.31 20.30
C ALA A 42 -18.44 27.75 20.12
N ALA A 43 -17.83 27.98 18.95
CA ALA A 43 -16.46 27.56 18.66
C ALA A 43 -15.42 28.30 19.53
N HIS A 44 -15.67 29.58 19.82
CA HIS A 44 -14.80 30.36 20.69
C HIS A 44 -14.85 29.87 22.14
N VAL A 45 -16.04 29.62 22.67
CA VAL A 45 -16.21 29.08 24.04
C VAL A 45 -15.61 27.68 24.15
N SER A 46 -15.81 26.81 23.16
CA SER A 46 -15.23 25.47 23.19
C SER A 46 -13.70 25.52 23.12
N ALA A 47 -13.13 26.39 22.28
CA ALA A 47 -11.68 26.58 22.20
C ALA A 47 -11.10 27.08 23.54
N LEU A 48 -11.77 28.01 24.21
CA LEU A 48 -11.36 28.48 25.54
C LEU A 48 -11.40 27.35 26.58
N LEU A 49 -12.48 26.57 26.63
CA LEU A 49 -12.59 25.44 27.57
C LEU A 49 -11.53 24.37 27.30
N LEU A 50 -11.27 24.05 26.03
CA LEU A 50 -10.22 23.10 25.65
C LEU A 50 -8.84 23.61 26.02
N ARG A 51 -8.58 24.92 25.87
CA ARG A 51 -7.32 25.54 26.27
C ARG A 51 -7.09 25.44 27.77
N GLU A 52 -8.10 25.74 28.59
CA GLU A 52 -8.01 25.60 30.05
C GLU A 52 -7.75 24.15 30.45
N ARG A 53 -8.44 23.19 29.83
CA ARG A 53 -8.21 21.75 30.08
C ARG A 53 -6.86 21.25 29.58
N ALA A 54 -6.35 21.79 28.49
CA ALA A 54 -5.03 21.45 27.98
C ALA A 54 -3.90 22.01 28.86
N ALA A 55 -4.15 23.11 29.58
CA ALA A 55 -3.21 23.67 30.54
C ALA A 55 -3.12 22.86 31.84
N GLU A 56 -4.13 22.03 32.16
CA GLU A 56 -4.07 21.09 33.28
C GLU A 56 -3.07 19.96 32.96
N THR A 57 -1.94 19.94 33.65
CA THR A 57 -0.99 18.82 33.59
C THR A 57 -1.58 17.62 34.33
N PHE A 58 -2.12 16.66 33.57
CA PHE A 58 -2.61 15.40 34.09
C PHE A 58 -1.48 14.36 34.13
N GLU A 59 -1.22 13.79 35.31
CA GLU A 59 -0.35 12.63 35.42
C GLU A 59 -1.14 11.37 35.03
N PRO A 60 -0.75 10.66 33.96
CA PRO A 60 -1.49 9.49 33.52
C PRO A 60 -1.49 8.41 34.61
N THR A 61 -2.60 7.69 34.73
CA THR A 61 -2.70 6.57 35.66
C THR A 61 -1.58 5.55 35.42
N PRO A 62 -1.07 4.85 36.46
CA PRO A 62 -0.08 3.80 36.27
C PRO A 62 -0.56 2.78 35.22
N PHE A 63 0.37 2.28 34.40
CA PHE A 63 0.12 1.37 33.26
C PHE A 63 -0.67 1.94 32.09
N PHE A 64 -0.95 3.25 32.04
CA PHE A 64 -1.64 3.87 30.90
C PHE A 64 -0.93 3.56 29.56
N GLN A 65 0.38 3.76 29.50
CA GLN A 65 1.18 3.47 28.30
C GLN A 65 1.04 2.01 27.85
N THR A 66 1.13 1.06 28.79
CA THR A 66 0.99 -0.36 28.50
C THR A 66 -0.39 -0.68 27.93
N ARG A 67 -1.46 -0.12 28.51
CA ARG A 67 -2.84 -0.30 28.05
C ARG A 67 -3.06 0.30 26.67
N VAL A 68 -2.53 1.49 26.40
CA VAL A 68 -2.62 2.15 25.09
C VAL A 68 -1.89 1.33 24.03
N LEU A 69 -0.67 0.89 24.30
CA LEU A 69 0.09 0.07 23.36
C LEU A 69 -0.58 -1.29 23.10
N ALA A 70 -1.15 -1.92 24.13
CA ALA A 70 -1.92 -3.15 23.96
C ALA A 70 -3.16 -2.92 23.08
N ALA A 71 -3.94 -1.88 23.35
CA ALA A 71 -5.13 -1.54 22.56
C ALA A 71 -4.77 -1.17 21.10
N LEU A 72 -3.64 -0.50 20.87
CA LEU A 72 -3.17 -0.18 19.53
C LEU A 72 -2.82 -1.44 18.74
N ARG A 73 -2.10 -2.38 19.36
CA ARG A 73 -1.75 -3.67 18.73
C ARG A 73 -3.00 -4.48 18.39
N GLU A 74 -3.98 -4.51 19.28
CA GLU A 74 -5.24 -5.21 19.06
C GLU A 74 -6.01 -4.63 17.86
N ARG A 75 -6.11 -3.30 17.76
CA ARG A 75 -6.72 -2.62 16.60
C ARG A 75 -5.97 -2.90 15.30
N GLN A 76 -4.64 -2.88 15.33
CA GLN A 76 -3.81 -3.20 14.16
C GLN A 76 -3.97 -4.66 13.73
N ALA A 77 -4.02 -5.59 14.68
CA ALA A 77 -4.26 -7.01 14.40
C ALA A 77 -5.65 -7.24 13.78
N ALA A 78 -6.68 -6.59 14.31
CA ALA A 78 -8.05 -6.65 13.77
C ALA A 78 -8.15 -6.03 12.37
N GLN A 79 -7.38 -4.98 12.08
CA GLN A 79 -7.33 -4.42 10.73
C GLN A 79 -6.59 -5.35 9.75
N ARG A 80 -5.51 -6.01 10.19
CA ARG A 80 -4.67 -6.89 9.36
C ARG A 80 -5.41 -8.13 8.86
N SER A 81 -6.33 -8.71 9.65
CA SER A 81 -7.15 -9.84 9.20
C SER A 81 -8.04 -9.49 8.00
N ASN A 82 -8.48 -8.23 7.89
CA ASN A 82 -9.29 -7.74 6.78
C ASN A 82 -8.46 -7.21 5.59
N VAL A 83 -7.12 -7.19 5.69
CA VAL A 83 -6.24 -6.84 4.56
C VAL A 83 -6.08 -8.03 3.62
N PHE A 84 -5.95 -9.25 4.14
CA PHE A 84 -5.83 -10.46 3.33
C PHE A 84 -7.06 -10.70 2.44
N GLY A 85 -8.28 -10.49 2.96
CA GLY A 85 -9.50 -10.60 2.16
C GLY A 85 -9.59 -9.57 1.03
N ARG A 86 -9.20 -8.32 1.30
CA ARG A 86 -9.17 -7.25 0.30
C ARG A 86 -8.06 -7.45 -0.75
N MET A 87 -6.92 -8.01 -0.35
CA MET A 87 -5.84 -8.37 -1.27
C MET A 87 -6.26 -9.54 -2.16
N TRP A 88 -6.88 -10.58 -1.59
CA TRP A 88 -7.39 -11.73 -2.34
C TRP A 88 -8.47 -11.35 -3.35
N GLN A 89 -9.34 -10.37 -3.04
CA GLN A 89 -10.31 -9.86 -4.01
C GLN A 89 -9.64 -9.21 -5.23
N LYS A 90 -8.50 -8.52 -5.03
CA LYS A 90 -7.76 -7.86 -6.12
C LYS A 90 -6.91 -8.84 -6.93
N THR A 91 -6.27 -9.80 -6.25
CA THR A 91 -5.43 -10.80 -6.91
C THR A 91 -6.23 -11.97 -7.49
N GLY A 92 -7.42 -12.25 -6.92
CA GLY A 92 -8.27 -13.37 -7.30
C GLY A 92 -8.79 -13.28 -8.74
N ALA A 93 -9.01 -12.09 -9.27
CA ALA A 93 -9.40 -11.91 -10.67
C ALA A 93 -8.30 -12.35 -11.66
N LEU A 94 -7.03 -12.13 -11.29
CA LEU A 94 -5.87 -12.53 -12.09
C LEU A 94 -5.63 -14.03 -12.01
N VAL A 95 -5.77 -14.61 -10.82
CA VAL A 95 -5.68 -16.08 -10.64
C VAL A 95 -6.84 -16.78 -11.37
N ALA A 96 -8.04 -16.21 -11.34
CA ALA A 96 -9.20 -16.75 -12.03
C ALA A 96 -9.05 -16.74 -13.56
N SER A 97 -8.45 -15.68 -14.13
CA SER A 97 -8.21 -15.63 -15.58
C SER A 97 -7.16 -16.65 -16.03
N MET A 98 -6.08 -16.84 -15.27
CA MET A 98 -5.11 -17.90 -15.54
C MET A 98 -5.71 -19.30 -15.36
N ALA A 99 -6.53 -19.52 -14.34
CA ALA A 99 -7.22 -20.80 -14.15
C ALA A 99 -8.19 -21.10 -15.32
N ALA A 100 -8.89 -20.08 -15.82
CA ALA A 100 -9.80 -20.22 -16.95
C ALA A 100 -9.05 -20.57 -18.25
N THR A 101 -7.89 -19.97 -18.53
CA THR A 101 -7.10 -20.31 -19.71
C THR A 101 -6.53 -21.73 -19.63
N VAL A 102 -6.08 -22.17 -18.46
CA VAL A 102 -5.62 -23.55 -18.22
C VAL A 102 -6.77 -24.54 -18.39
N ALA A 103 -7.96 -24.24 -17.87
CA ALA A 103 -9.14 -25.08 -18.06
C ALA A 103 -9.55 -25.16 -19.53
N MET A 104 -9.50 -24.06 -20.27
CA MET A 104 -9.81 -24.03 -21.69
C MET A 104 -8.79 -24.82 -22.52
N LEU A 105 -7.49 -24.71 -22.21
CA LEU A 105 -6.44 -25.53 -22.81
C LEU A 105 -6.65 -27.01 -22.50
N ALA A 106 -6.97 -27.37 -21.26
CA ALA A 106 -7.24 -28.75 -20.88
C ALA A 106 -8.42 -29.33 -21.68
N VAL A 107 -9.53 -28.59 -21.79
CA VAL A 107 -10.68 -29.00 -22.61
C VAL A 107 -10.27 -29.19 -24.08
N LEU A 108 -9.50 -28.26 -24.66
CA LEU A 108 -9.01 -28.39 -26.03
C LEU A 108 -8.10 -29.62 -26.22
N THR A 109 -7.26 -29.95 -25.23
CA THR A 109 -6.40 -31.14 -25.31
C THR A 109 -7.16 -32.45 -25.16
N PHE A 110 -8.22 -32.50 -24.35
CA PHE A 110 -8.96 -33.74 -24.10
C PHE A 110 -10.12 -33.98 -25.08
N LEU A 111 -10.69 -32.93 -25.70
CA LEU A 111 -11.81 -33.05 -26.65
C LEU A 111 -11.38 -32.99 -28.13
N SER A 112 -10.09 -32.89 -28.43
CA SER A 112 -9.58 -32.99 -29.81
C SER A 112 -9.10 -34.42 -30.12
N PRO A 113 -9.92 -35.27 -30.78
CA PRO A 113 -9.45 -36.55 -31.29
C PRO A 113 -8.69 -36.31 -32.59
N GLY A 114 -7.39 -36.02 -32.52
CA GLY A 114 -6.68 -35.64 -33.75
C GLY A 114 -5.17 -35.45 -33.73
N MET A 115 -4.45 -35.91 -32.71
CA MET A 115 -2.98 -35.99 -32.79
C MET A 115 -2.51 -37.23 -32.05
N GLN A 116 -2.75 -38.38 -32.69
CA GLN A 116 -1.90 -39.55 -32.49
C GLN A 116 -0.49 -39.13 -32.95
N THR A 117 0.39 -38.86 -32.00
CA THR A 117 1.83 -38.81 -32.24
C THR A 117 2.26 -40.20 -32.69
N ALA A 118 2.24 -40.44 -34.00
CA ALA A 118 2.96 -41.52 -34.63
C ALA A 118 4.45 -41.34 -34.30
N ALA A 119 5.03 -42.36 -33.68
CA ALA A 119 6.47 -42.46 -33.44
C ALA A 119 7.22 -42.76 -34.77
N PRO A 120 8.55 -42.78 -34.74
CA PRO A 120 9.45 -41.90 -35.50
C PRO A 120 9.79 -42.44 -36.90
N SER A 121 9.96 -41.55 -37.88
CA SER A 121 10.73 -41.85 -39.09
C SER A 121 11.64 -40.68 -39.43
N GLN A 122 12.93 -40.94 -39.22
CA GLN A 122 14.05 -40.18 -39.74
C GLN A 122 13.97 -40.15 -41.27
N ASP A 123 14.10 -38.97 -41.89
CA ASP A 123 15.22 -38.74 -42.81
C ASP A 123 15.33 -37.28 -43.25
N LEU A 124 16.60 -36.89 -43.43
CA LEU A 124 17.17 -35.57 -43.60
C LEU A 124 16.66 -34.78 -44.83
N ALA A 125 16.42 -33.47 -44.61
CA ALA A 125 16.81 -32.44 -45.57
C ALA A 125 17.29 -31.19 -44.81
N THR A 126 18.58 -30.96 -44.90
CA THR A 126 19.40 -29.96 -44.22
C THR A 126 19.17 -28.55 -44.77
N ALA A 127 19.48 -27.56 -43.91
CA ALA A 127 19.85 -26.17 -44.22
C ALA A 127 18.72 -25.15 -44.39
N SER A 128 18.26 -24.61 -43.26
CA SER A 128 18.32 -23.15 -43.06
C SER A 128 18.28 -22.81 -41.57
N ASN A 129 19.32 -22.12 -41.13
CA ASN A 129 19.57 -21.58 -39.79
C ASN A 129 18.30 -21.18 -39.01
N SER A 130 17.87 -22.04 -38.10
CA SER A 130 17.07 -21.64 -36.94
C SER A 130 18.00 -21.50 -35.74
N TYR A 131 18.76 -20.40 -35.71
CA TYR A 131 19.47 -19.92 -34.52
C TYR A 131 18.39 -19.53 -33.50
N SER A 132 17.93 -20.51 -32.73
CA SER A 132 16.87 -20.36 -31.74
C SER A 132 17.50 -20.04 -30.39
N ALA A 133 16.92 -19.09 -29.66
CA ALA A 133 17.40 -18.63 -28.36
C ALA A 133 17.54 -19.77 -27.31
N ASP A 134 16.92 -20.92 -27.55
CA ASP A 134 17.07 -22.13 -26.73
C ASP A 134 18.47 -22.77 -26.82
N GLU A 135 19.18 -22.70 -27.96
CA GLU A 135 20.52 -23.34 -28.10
C GLU A 135 21.59 -22.67 -27.21
N VAL A 136 21.50 -21.34 -27.02
CA VAL A 136 22.44 -20.58 -26.18
C VAL A 136 22.19 -20.81 -24.69
N LEU A 137 20.96 -21.12 -24.29
CA LEU A 137 20.61 -21.41 -22.89
C LEU A 137 21.09 -22.79 -22.45
N PHE A 138 21.03 -23.80 -23.32
CA PHE A 138 21.50 -25.15 -22.99
C PHE A 138 23.02 -25.31 -23.12
N ASN A 139 23.68 -24.61 -24.05
CA ASN A 139 25.15 -24.67 -24.20
C ASN A 139 25.91 -23.79 -23.18
N ARG A 140 25.22 -22.93 -22.42
CA ARG A 140 25.83 -22.15 -21.33
C ARG A 140 25.94 -22.93 -20.02
N ASN A 141 25.27 -24.07 -19.89
CA ASN A 141 25.27 -24.88 -18.67
C ASN A 141 26.37 -25.94 -18.58
N GLU A 142 27.24 -26.09 -19.58
CA GLU A 142 28.37 -27.05 -19.52
C GLU A 142 29.75 -26.40 -19.28
N ALA A 143 29.84 -25.07 -19.09
CA ALA A 143 31.13 -24.38 -18.90
C ALA A 143 31.21 -23.42 -17.69
N THR A 144 30.23 -23.43 -16.78
CA THR A 144 30.31 -22.72 -15.50
C THR A 144 29.63 -23.53 -14.41
N ASP A 145 30.28 -24.63 -14.01
CA ASP A 145 30.11 -25.21 -12.68
C ASP A 145 30.92 -24.38 -11.67
N ASP A 146 30.52 -23.11 -11.52
CA ASP A 146 30.82 -22.35 -10.30
C ASP A 146 29.52 -22.34 -9.51
N GLN A 147 29.23 -23.48 -8.87
CA GLN A 147 28.38 -23.51 -7.69
C GLN A 147 28.98 -22.52 -6.68
N LEU A 148 28.48 -21.28 -6.69
CA LEU A 148 28.65 -20.37 -5.57
C LEU A 148 28.05 -21.09 -4.37
N THR A 149 28.93 -21.61 -3.52
CA THR A 149 28.54 -22.35 -2.32
C THR A 149 27.80 -21.40 -1.39
N ASP A 150 26.82 -21.92 -0.65
CA ASP A 150 25.95 -21.13 0.23
C ASP A 150 26.73 -20.22 1.22
N GLU A 151 27.97 -20.58 1.54
CA GLU A 151 28.89 -19.78 2.36
C GLU A 151 29.30 -18.45 1.69
N GLN A 152 29.47 -18.45 0.37
CA GLN A 152 29.85 -17.26 -0.41
C GLN A 152 28.70 -16.25 -0.52
N VAL A 153 27.45 -16.76 -0.55
CA VAL A 153 26.21 -15.95 -0.52
C VAL A 153 25.99 -15.33 0.86
N LEU A 154 26.27 -16.08 1.93
CA LEU A 154 26.15 -15.57 3.30
C LEU A 154 27.19 -14.49 3.59
N THR A 155 28.39 -14.60 3.01
CA THR A 155 29.46 -13.60 3.19
C THR A 155 29.10 -12.27 2.51
N THR A 156 28.46 -12.30 1.33
CA THR A 156 28.03 -11.06 0.63
C THR A 156 26.84 -10.38 1.27
N LEU A 157 25.99 -11.11 2.00
CA LEU A 157 24.82 -10.53 2.69
C LEU A 157 25.16 -9.91 4.06
N TYR A 158 26.28 -10.29 4.66
CA TYR A 158 26.68 -9.84 6.00
C TYR A 158 27.97 -9.01 6.03
N GLU A 159 28.60 -8.74 4.88
CA GLU A 159 29.73 -7.81 4.84
C GLU A 159 29.24 -6.40 5.22
N PRO A 160 29.72 -5.82 6.35
CA PRO A 160 29.40 -4.45 6.69
C PRO A 160 30.07 -3.54 5.66
N ASP A 161 29.30 -2.61 5.10
CA ASP A 161 29.77 -1.58 4.18
C ASP A 161 30.76 -0.62 4.89
N GLU A 162 31.98 -1.08 5.15
CA GLU A 162 33.11 -0.24 5.56
C GLU A 162 33.72 0.44 4.33
N GLY A 163 32.92 1.28 3.66
CA GLY A 163 33.31 1.98 2.45
C GLY A 163 32.80 3.41 2.31
N ALA A 164 31.88 3.87 3.15
CA ALA A 164 31.34 5.23 3.10
C ALA A 164 31.90 6.14 4.21
N ALA A 165 33.23 6.27 4.28
CA ALA A 165 33.87 7.32 5.06
C ALA A 165 35.23 7.72 4.47
N LYS A 166 35.20 8.58 3.46
CA LYS A 166 36.09 9.76 3.35
C LYS A 166 35.63 10.71 2.25
#